data_AF-A0A7W1NTE1-F1
#
_entry.id   AF-A0A7W1NTE1-F1
#
_cell.length_a   1.000
_cell.length_b   1.000
_cell.length_c   1.000
_cell.angle_alpha   90.00
_cell.angle_beta   90.00
_cell.angle_gamma   90.00
#
_symmetry.space_group_name_H-M   'P 1'
#
loop_
_entity.id
_entity.type
_entity.pdbx_description
1 polymer ?
#
loop_
_entity_poly.entity_id
_entity_poly.type
_entity_poly.pdbx_seq_one_letter_code
_entity_poly.pdbx_strand_id
1 'polypeptide(L)'
;NTTLSPEVTYYVLGYLPFLIPIGFGAKRFMGETADDRWWMPILWVALVAMLLYAPFSTQRRYLLGVQTPLAVMAAFGWSRAILPRFKIKRRPLVTIIYFAVAAIALVAIIAANVVGLSKPEKSLSAFYQPDEVQGFAWLRANAAINDLVVTTFDPSGKGSGGRVVAETGLRVFIGHWIETAHFADKMKEIKQFYDASTGDDWRRDFLKETHARYVWYDESARQLGTWNPADADYLKPVFTSNSIVIYQVI
;
A
#
# COMPACT_ATOMS: atom_id res chain seq x y z
N ASN A 1 5.20 -4.32 -9.68
CA ASN A 1 3.93 -3.91 -9.03
C ASN A 1 2.78 -4.67 -9.69
N THR A 2 2.61 -5.93 -9.29
CA THR A 2 1.68 -6.86 -9.93
C THR A 2 0.54 -7.13 -8.97
N THR A 3 -0.69 -6.79 -9.37
CA THR A 3 -1.90 -6.91 -8.58
C THR A 3 -2.96 -7.61 -9.41
N LEU A 4 -2.72 -8.88 -9.75
CA LEU A 4 -3.66 -9.68 -10.53
C LEU A 4 -4.99 -9.85 -9.78
N SER A 5 -6.07 -9.98 -10.55
CA SER A 5 -7.39 -10.28 -10.00
C SER A 5 -7.38 -11.67 -9.36
N PRO A 6 -8.00 -11.83 -8.18
CA PRO A 6 -8.26 -13.15 -7.62
C PRO A 6 -9.25 -13.94 -8.50
N GLU A 7 -9.44 -15.21 -8.14
CA GLU A 7 -10.48 -16.05 -8.74
C GLU A 7 -11.87 -15.42 -8.62
N VAL A 8 -12.73 -15.72 -9.59
CA VAL A 8 -14.10 -15.19 -9.69
C VAL A 8 -14.92 -15.47 -8.42
N THR A 9 -14.64 -16.57 -7.73
CA THR A 9 -15.29 -16.98 -6.47
C THR A 9 -15.19 -15.90 -5.39
N TYR A 10 -14.03 -15.24 -5.26
CA TYR A 10 -13.83 -14.16 -4.30
C TYR A 10 -14.72 -12.95 -4.61
N TYR A 11 -14.96 -12.67 -5.89
CA TYR A 11 -15.86 -11.59 -6.30
C TYR A 11 -17.31 -11.92 -6.02
N VAL A 12 -17.75 -13.14 -6.33
CA VAL A 12 -19.12 -13.57 -6.05
C VAL A 12 -19.41 -13.52 -4.55
N LEU A 13 -18.52 -14.06 -3.72
CA LEU A 13 -18.70 -14.08 -2.27
C LEU A 13 -18.54 -12.68 -1.65
N GLY A 14 -17.54 -11.92 -2.07
CA GLY A 14 -17.25 -10.58 -1.55
C GLY A 14 -18.32 -9.55 -1.93
N TYR A 15 -18.92 -9.66 -3.12
CA TYR A 15 -19.97 -8.76 -3.58
C TYR A 15 -21.38 -9.33 -3.42
N LEU A 16 -21.55 -10.51 -2.82
CA LEU A 16 -22.87 -11.13 -2.60
C LEU A 16 -23.91 -10.17 -1.99
N PRO A 17 -23.56 -9.34 -0.98
CA PRO A 17 -24.50 -8.36 -0.44
C PRO A 17 -25.01 -7.38 -1.50
N PHE A 18 -24.20 -6.99 -2.48
CA PHE A 18 -24.64 -6.14 -3.59
C PHE A 18 -25.41 -6.95 -4.65
N LEU A 19 -24.91 -8.13 -5.00
CA LEU A 19 -25.45 -8.94 -6.09
C LEU A 19 -26.88 -9.42 -5.81
N ILE A 20 -27.22 -9.77 -4.57
CA ILE A 20 -28.57 -10.24 -4.22
C ILE A 20 -29.63 -9.16 -4.51
N PRO A 21 -29.57 -7.95 -3.94
CA PRO A 21 -30.52 -6.89 -4.27
C PRO A 21 -30.53 -6.51 -5.74
N ILE A 22 -29.36 -6.43 -6.39
CA ILE A 22 -29.25 -6.12 -7.83
C ILE A 22 -30.02 -7.16 -8.65
N GLY A 23 -29.83 -8.46 -8.39
CA GLY A 23 -30.52 -9.53 -9.11
C GLY A 23 -32.04 -9.45 -8.98
N PHE A 24 -32.56 -9.17 -7.79
CA PHE A 24 -34.00 -8.96 -7.59
C PHE A 24 -34.52 -7.66 -8.24
N GLY A 25 -33.67 -6.64 -8.35
CA GLY A 25 -33.98 -5.35 -8.97
C GLY A 25 -33.85 -5.32 -10.49
N ALA A 26 -33.07 -6.23 -11.08
CA ALA A 26 -32.70 -6.22 -12.50
C ALA A 26 -33.91 -6.15 -13.44
N LYS A 27 -34.93 -6.98 -13.18
CA LYS A 27 -36.17 -6.97 -13.99
C LYS A 27 -36.89 -5.61 -13.99
N ARG A 28 -36.78 -4.84 -12.90
CA ARG A 28 -37.39 -3.51 -12.80
C ARG A 28 -36.60 -2.46 -13.57
N PHE A 29 -35.30 -2.32 -13.33
CA PHE A 29 -34.53 -1.27 -13.98
C PHE A 29 -34.10 -1.58 -15.42
N MET A 30 -34.17 -2.84 -15.86
CA MET A 30 -33.90 -3.25 -17.25
C MET A 30 -35.19 -3.46 -18.08
N GLY A 31 -36.37 -3.29 -17.49
CA GLY A 31 -37.64 -3.57 -18.15
C GLY A 31 -38.78 -2.66 -17.71
N GLU A 32 -39.44 -3.02 -16.61
CA GLU A 32 -40.71 -2.41 -16.17
C GLU A 32 -40.62 -0.89 -15.88
N THR A 33 -39.45 -0.42 -15.46
CA THR A 33 -39.13 0.99 -15.20
C THR A 33 -37.76 1.33 -15.79
N ALA A 34 -37.48 0.84 -17.00
CA ALA A 34 -36.23 1.13 -17.69
C ALA A 34 -36.07 2.65 -17.89
N ASP A 35 -34.92 3.16 -17.46
CA ASP A 35 -34.53 4.57 -17.53
C ASP A 35 -33.06 4.60 -17.97
N ASP A 36 -32.73 5.45 -18.94
CA ASP A 36 -31.38 5.62 -19.49
C ASP A 36 -30.33 5.93 -18.40
N ARG A 37 -30.77 6.46 -17.26
CA ARG A 37 -29.91 6.69 -16.08
C ARG A 37 -29.20 5.42 -15.58
N TRP A 38 -29.74 4.24 -15.85
CA TRP A 38 -29.12 2.97 -15.46
C TRP A 38 -27.94 2.57 -16.33
N TRP A 39 -27.78 3.16 -17.52
CA TRP A 39 -26.65 2.85 -18.40
C TRP A 39 -25.31 3.19 -17.75
N MET A 40 -25.23 4.31 -17.02
CA MET A 40 -23.99 4.73 -16.37
C MET A 40 -23.46 3.71 -15.34
N PRO A 41 -24.21 3.29 -14.31
CA PRO A 41 -23.72 2.28 -13.36
C PRO A 41 -23.50 0.90 -14.01
N ILE A 42 -24.33 0.50 -14.99
CA ILE A 42 -24.17 -0.78 -15.68
C ILE A 42 -22.87 -0.80 -16.50
N LEU A 43 -22.65 0.22 -17.34
CA LEU A 43 -21.44 0.34 -18.15
C LEU A 43 -20.19 0.46 -17.27
N TRP A 44 -20.27 1.17 -16.15
CA TRP A 44 -19.17 1.25 -15.20
C TRP A 44 -18.80 -0.14 -14.67
N VAL A 45 -19.76 -0.90 -14.15
CA VAL A 45 -19.49 -2.24 -13.62
C VAL A 45 -18.99 -3.18 -14.72
N ALA A 46 -19.56 -3.11 -15.93
CA ALA A 46 -19.10 -3.90 -17.07
C ALA A 46 -17.66 -3.55 -17.48
N LEU A 47 -17.32 -2.27 -17.55
CA LEU A 47 -15.97 -1.80 -17.87
C LEU A 47 -14.96 -2.28 -16.82
N VAL A 48 -15.30 -2.16 -15.53
CA VAL A 48 -14.44 -2.67 -14.46
C VAL A 48 -14.25 -4.18 -14.62
N ALA A 49 -15.33 -4.95 -14.80
CA ALA A 49 -15.25 -6.40 -14.96
C ALA A 49 -14.33 -6.82 -16.14
N MET A 50 -14.37 -6.10 -17.26
CA MET A 50 -13.45 -6.32 -18.39
C MET A 50 -12.00 -6.00 -18.00
N LEU A 51 -11.76 -4.87 -17.33
CA LEU A 51 -10.42 -4.46 -16.90
C LEU A 51 -9.80 -5.39 -15.84
N LEU A 52 -10.61 -6.08 -15.04
CA LEU A 52 -10.13 -7.04 -14.04
C LEU A 52 -9.42 -8.25 -14.66
N TYR A 53 -9.75 -8.62 -15.90
CA TYR A 53 -9.15 -9.77 -16.57
C TYR A 53 -8.40 -9.40 -17.85
N ALA A 54 -8.32 -8.11 -18.17
CA ALA A 54 -7.47 -7.59 -19.23
C ALA A 54 -5.97 -7.85 -18.92
N PRO A 55 -5.09 -7.93 -19.95
CA PRO A 55 -3.67 -8.28 -19.81
C PRO A 55 -2.83 -7.13 -19.23
N PHE A 56 -3.27 -6.55 -18.11
CA PHE A 56 -2.58 -5.51 -17.36
C PHE A 56 -2.01 -6.08 -16.05
N SER A 57 -0.89 -5.56 -15.58
CA SER A 57 -0.32 -5.96 -14.28
C SER A 57 -1.11 -5.40 -13.09
N THR A 58 -1.96 -4.40 -13.30
CA THR A 58 -2.66 -3.62 -12.26
C THR A 58 -4.14 -3.97 -12.10
N GLN A 59 -4.57 -5.17 -12.52
CA GLN A 59 -5.98 -5.59 -12.58
C GLN A 59 -6.82 -5.23 -11.34
N ARG A 60 -6.42 -5.68 -10.14
CA ARG A 60 -7.18 -5.47 -8.89
C ARG A 60 -7.36 -3.98 -8.53
N ARG A 61 -6.51 -3.08 -9.03
CA ARG A 61 -6.64 -1.63 -8.77
C ARG A 61 -7.88 -1.05 -9.45
N TYR A 62 -8.37 -1.65 -10.53
CA TYR A 62 -9.59 -1.20 -11.19
C TYR A 62 -10.86 -1.47 -10.37
N LEU A 63 -10.78 -2.25 -9.29
CA LEU A 63 -11.88 -2.39 -8.32
C LEU A 63 -12.12 -1.11 -7.51
N LEU A 64 -11.15 -0.21 -7.43
CA LEU A 64 -11.28 1.02 -6.65
C LEU A 64 -12.46 1.82 -7.19
N GLY A 65 -13.51 1.97 -6.38
CA GLY A 65 -14.70 2.73 -6.71
C GLY A 65 -15.85 1.93 -7.34
N VAL A 66 -15.66 0.65 -7.69
CA VAL A 66 -16.75 -0.19 -8.25
C VAL A 66 -17.92 -0.39 -7.28
N GLN A 67 -17.65 -0.24 -5.97
CA GLN A 67 -18.66 -0.31 -4.92
C GLN A 67 -19.74 0.76 -5.10
N THR A 68 -19.41 1.92 -5.67
CA THR A 68 -20.34 3.04 -5.87
C THR A 68 -21.51 2.66 -6.80
N PRO A 69 -21.30 2.26 -8.07
CA PRO A 69 -22.41 1.84 -8.93
C PRO A 69 -23.13 0.59 -8.41
N LEU A 70 -22.40 -0.35 -7.78
CA LEU A 70 -23.00 -1.53 -7.15
C LEU A 70 -23.94 -1.15 -6.01
N ALA A 71 -23.55 -0.20 -5.14
CA ALA A 71 -24.37 0.26 -4.03
C ALA A 71 -25.67 0.93 -4.50
N VAL A 72 -25.59 1.76 -5.56
CA VAL A 72 -26.78 2.42 -6.13
C VAL A 72 -27.77 1.39 -6.68
N MET A 73 -27.31 0.45 -7.51
CA MET A 73 -28.16 -0.60 -8.06
C MET A 73 -28.71 -1.51 -6.94
N ALA A 74 -27.90 -1.84 -5.94
CA ALA A 74 -28.32 -2.66 -4.81
C ALA A 74 -29.38 -1.95 -3.94
N ALA A 75 -29.20 -0.67 -3.64
CA ALA A 75 -30.18 0.11 -2.87
C ALA A 75 -31.53 0.21 -3.59
N PHE A 76 -31.52 0.37 -4.91
CA PHE A 76 -32.74 0.34 -5.71
C PHE A 76 -33.41 -1.05 -5.67
N GLY A 77 -32.65 -2.12 -5.90
CA GLY A 77 -33.18 -3.48 -5.83
C GLY A 77 -33.72 -3.82 -4.44
N TRP A 78 -33.05 -3.37 -3.38
CA TRP A 78 -33.51 -3.52 -2.01
C TRP A 78 -34.84 -2.80 -1.77
N SER A 79 -34.91 -1.52 -2.11
CA SER A 79 -36.08 -0.67 -1.83
C SER A 79 -37.29 -0.96 -2.72
N ARG A 80 -37.07 -1.25 -4.00
CA ARG A 80 -38.13 -1.41 -5.00
C ARG A 80 -38.50 -2.85 -5.26
N ALA A 81 -37.60 -3.83 -5.06
CA ALA A 81 -37.91 -5.23 -5.32
C ALA A 81 -38.01 -6.08 -4.05
N ILE A 82 -37.06 -5.98 -3.12
CA ILE A 82 -37.03 -6.86 -1.94
C ILE A 82 -37.99 -6.40 -0.85
N LEU A 83 -37.84 -5.18 -0.32
CA LEU A 83 -38.65 -4.66 0.79
C LEU A 83 -40.17 -4.72 0.55
N PRO A 84 -40.70 -4.48 -0.66
CA PRO A 84 -42.14 -4.58 -0.91
C PRO A 84 -42.71 -5.99 -0.73
N ARG A 85 -41.89 -7.04 -0.80
CA ARG A 85 -42.33 -8.43 -0.55
C ARG A 85 -42.64 -8.72 0.92
N PHE A 86 -42.24 -7.83 1.82
CA PHE A 86 -42.47 -7.97 3.26
C PHE A 86 -43.53 -6.98 3.75
N LYS A 87 -44.33 -7.44 4.73
CA LYS A 87 -45.25 -6.58 5.49
C LYS A 87 -44.47 -5.41 6.10
N ILE A 88 -45.06 -4.21 6.12
CA ILE A 88 -44.41 -2.97 6.60
C ILE A 88 -43.77 -3.16 7.98
N LYS A 89 -44.46 -3.82 8.91
CA LYS A 89 -43.97 -4.12 10.28
C LYS A 89 -42.69 -4.97 10.32
N ARG A 90 -42.41 -5.80 9.29
CA ARG A 90 -41.23 -6.68 9.22
C ARG A 90 -40.05 -6.08 8.44
N ARG A 91 -40.27 -5.02 7.67
CA ARG A 91 -39.22 -4.35 6.88
C ARG A 91 -38.00 -3.92 7.71
N PRO A 92 -38.13 -3.31 8.91
CA PRO A 92 -36.95 -2.92 9.69
C PRO A 92 -36.13 -4.15 10.11
N LEU A 93 -36.78 -5.21 10.60
CA LEU A 93 -36.10 -6.44 11.01
C LEU A 93 -35.31 -7.09 9.87
N VAL A 94 -35.94 -7.22 8.68
CA VAL A 94 -35.27 -7.79 7.50
C VAL A 94 -34.08 -6.95 7.07
N THR A 95 -34.20 -5.62 7.14
CA THR A 95 -33.11 -4.68 6.83
C THR A 95 -31.95 -4.81 7.82
N ILE A 96 -32.24 -4.90 9.12
CA ILE A 96 -31.23 -5.10 10.17
C ILE A 96 -30.49 -6.42 9.94
N ILE A 97 -31.21 -7.52 9.70
CA ILE A 97 -30.59 -8.83 9.46
C ILE A 97 -29.70 -8.78 8.21
N TYR A 98 -30.18 -8.19 7.12
CA TYR A 98 -29.39 -8.04 5.90
C TYR A 98 -28.11 -7.24 6.12
N PHE A 99 -28.19 -6.08 6.79
CA PHE A 99 -27.00 -5.29 7.10
C PHE A 99 -26.05 -6.01 8.04
N ALA A 100 -26.57 -6.72 9.05
CA ALA A 100 -25.74 -7.52 9.95
C ALA A 100 -24.93 -8.57 9.18
N VAL A 101 -25.58 -9.32 8.27
CA VAL A 101 -24.91 -10.31 7.41
C VAL A 101 -23.91 -9.65 6.46
N ALA A 102 -24.31 -8.56 5.79
CA ALA A 102 -23.44 -7.83 4.87
C ALA A 102 -22.19 -7.24 5.56
N ALA A 103 -22.29 -6.89 6.85
CA ALA A 103 -21.21 -6.33 7.63
C ALA A 103 -20.23 -7.36 8.21
N ILE A 104 -20.57 -8.67 8.23
CA ILE A 104 -19.73 -9.71 8.86
C ILE A 104 -18.29 -9.66 8.35
N ALA A 105 -18.10 -9.64 7.03
CA ALA A 105 -16.77 -9.63 6.43
C ALA A 105 -15.98 -8.36 6.81
N LEU A 106 -16.64 -7.20 6.81
CA LEU A 106 -16.02 -5.93 7.20
C LEU A 106 -15.61 -5.94 8.68
N VAL A 107 -16.51 -6.38 9.56
CA VAL A 107 -16.24 -6.49 11.00
C VAL A 107 -15.12 -7.49 11.27
N ALA A 108 -15.10 -8.63 10.58
CA ALA A 108 -14.03 -9.62 10.71
C ALA A 108 -12.67 -9.06 10.27
N ILE A 109 -12.61 -8.31 9.16
CA ILE A 109 -11.39 -7.64 8.71
C ILE A 109 -10.93 -6.61 9.74
N ILE A 110 -11.83 -5.76 10.24
CA ILE A 110 -11.49 -4.76 11.27
C ILE A 110 -10.95 -5.46 12.52
N ALA A 111 -11.65 -6.48 13.02
CA ALA A 111 -11.23 -7.23 14.21
C ALA A 111 -9.86 -7.90 14.02
N ALA A 112 -9.64 -8.55 12.87
CA ALA A 112 -8.36 -9.19 12.55
C ALA A 112 -7.21 -8.18 12.51
N ASN A 113 -7.43 -6.99 11.93
CA ASN A 113 -6.43 -5.92 11.91
C ASN A 113 -6.16 -5.37 13.31
N VAL A 114 -7.19 -5.12 14.12
CA VAL A 114 -7.03 -4.65 15.51
C VAL A 114 -6.22 -5.64 16.35
N VAL A 115 -6.53 -6.94 16.25
CA VAL A 115 -5.78 -8.00 16.95
C VAL A 115 -4.34 -8.14 16.42
N GLY A 116 -4.13 -7.88 15.13
CA GLY A 116 -2.79 -7.82 14.55
C GLY A 116 -1.96 -6.66 15.09
N LEU A 117 -2.61 -5.49 15.23
CA LEU A 117 -2.01 -4.25 15.73
C LEU A 117 -1.73 -4.26 17.24
N SER A 118 -2.51 -5.01 18.02
CA SER A 118 -2.32 -5.10 19.46
C SER A 118 -1.11 -5.96 19.88
N LYS A 119 -0.30 -6.45 18.93
CA LYS A 119 0.88 -7.29 19.18
C LYS A 119 2.16 -6.48 18.99
N PRO A 120 2.68 -5.83 20.05
CA PRO A 120 3.82 -4.92 19.96
C PRO A 120 5.11 -5.60 19.48
N GLU A 121 5.25 -6.91 19.69
CA GLU A 121 6.41 -7.70 19.23
C GLU A 121 6.48 -7.89 17.71
N LYS A 122 5.40 -7.66 16.96
CA LYS A 122 5.42 -7.68 15.50
C LYS A 122 5.55 -6.25 15.00
N SER A 123 6.77 -5.84 14.64
CA SER A 123 6.98 -4.64 13.84
C SER A 123 6.16 -4.75 12.56
N LEU A 124 5.00 -4.08 12.54
CA LEU A 124 4.15 -4.08 11.37
C LEU A 124 4.80 -3.14 10.36
N SER A 125 5.40 -3.73 9.33
CA SER A 125 5.93 -3.00 8.16
C SER A 125 4.95 -2.02 7.49
N ALA A 126 3.67 -2.06 7.86
CA ALA A 126 2.64 -1.12 7.42
C ALA A 126 2.67 0.23 8.16
N PHE A 127 3.35 0.35 9.31
CA PHE A 127 3.37 1.57 10.14
C PHE A 127 4.81 2.03 10.39
N TYR A 128 4.97 3.35 10.51
CA TYR A 128 6.23 3.94 10.93
C TYR A 128 6.55 3.56 12.37
N GLN A 129 7.79 3.16 12.60
CA GLN A 129 8.28 2.89 13.94
C GLN A 129 8.67 4.21 14.64
N PRO A 130 8.57 4.31 15.99
CA PRO A 130 8.93 5.52 16.72
C PRO A 130 10.35 6.03 16.42
N ASP A 131 11.28 5.11 16.19
CA ASP A 131 12.66 5.41 15.82
C ASP A 131 12.76 6.03 14.42
N GLU A 132 11.98 5.53 13.45
CA GLU A 132 11.93 6.09 12.09
C GLU A 132 11.43 7.54 12.14
N VAL A 133 10.35 7.79 12.90
CA VAL A 133 9.78 9.12 13.06
C VAL A 133 10.79 10.10 13.66
N GLN A 134 11.57 9.68 14.65
CA GLN A 134 12.65 10.49 15.22
C GLN A 134 13.76 10.76 14.20
N GLY A 135 14.17 9.75 13.42
CA GLY A 135 15.15 9.92 12.35
C GLY A 135 14.67 10.88 11.26
N PHE A 136 13.39 10.80 10.84
CA PHE A 136 12.80 11.73 9.88
C PHE A 136 12.76 13.16 10.43
N ALA A 137 12.42 13.34 11.71
CA ALA A 137 12.44 14.63 12.37
C ALA A 137 13.86 15.23 12.40
N TRP A 138 14.87 14.40 12.68
CA TRP A 138 16.27 14.81 12.66
C TRP A 138 16.70 15.26 11.25
N LEU A 139 16.41 14.48 10.22
CA LEU A 139 16.74 14.84 8.82
C LEU A 139 16.09 16.16 8.42
N ARG A 140 14.80 16.36 8.71
CA ARG A 140 14.10 17.62 8.38
C ARG A 140 14.71 18.85 9.06
N ALA A 141 15.25 18.68 10.26
CA ALA A 141 15.84 19.79 11.01
C ALA A 141 17.29 20.11 10.60
N ASN A 142 18.02 19.15 10.02
CA ASN A 142 19.47 19.24 9.84
C ASN A 142 19.98 19.10 8.40
N ALA A 143 19.21 18.47 7.50
CA ALA A 143 19.59 18.28 6.11
C ALA A 143 19.17 19.46 5.24
N ALA A 144 19.99 19.79 4.23
CA ALA A 144 19.61 20.73 3.19
C ALA A 144 18.67 20.06 2.17
N ILE A 145 17.81 20.84 1.53
CA ILE A 145 16.77 20.34 0.61
C ILE A 145 17.33 19.51 -0.57
N ASN A 146 18.58 19.74 -0.96
CA ASN A 146 19.24 19.05 -2.07
C ASN A 146 20.15 17.90 -1.62
N ASP A 147 20.27 17.66 -0.31
CA ASP A 147 21.08 16.57 0.23
C ASP A 147 20.51 15.22 -0.22
N LEU A 148 21.42 14.29 -0.51
CA LEU A 148 21.09 12.93 -0.87
C LEU A 148 21.34 11.99 0.31
N VAL A 149 20.35 11.15 0.58
CA VAL A 149 20.41 10.10 1.60
C VAL A 149 20.57 8.74 0.92
N VAL A 150 21.63 8.00 1.27
CA VAL A 150 21.76 6.59 0.91
C VAL A 150 20.80 5.79 1.77
N THR A 151 19.89 5.08 1.12
CA THR A 151 18.83 4.28 1.74
C THR A 151 18.84 2.88 1.13
N THR A 152 17.94 2.02 1.61
CA THR A 152 17.70 0.71 0.99
C THR A 152 16.28 0.63 0.44
N PHE A 153 16.11 -0.18 -0.59
CA PHE A 153 14.79 -0.59 -1.07
C PHE A 153 14.94 -1.89 -1.85
N ASP A 154 13.97 -2.80 -1.79
CA ASP A 154 13.98 -4.08 -2.52
C ASP A 154 12.75 -4.24 -3.45
N PRO A 155 12.79 -5.16 -4.44
CA PRO A 155 11.64 -5.41 -5.32
C PRO A 155 10.38 -5.96 -4.61
N SER A 156 10.50 -6.42 -3.36
CA SER A 156 9.39 -6.91 -2.55
C SER A 156 8.67 -5.77 -1.79
N GLY A 157 9.26 -4.59 -1.76
CA GLY A 157 8.69 -3.36 -1.19
C GLY A 157 9.20 -3.06 0.20
N LYS A 158 10.30 -3.69 0.61
CA LYS A 158 10.96 -3.45 1.89
C LYS A 158 12.10 -2.46 1.71
N GLY A 159 12.46 -1.80 2.81
CA GLY A 159 13.50 -0.77 2.86
C GLY A 159 12.96 0.61 3.17
N SER A 160 13.86 1.48 3.61
CA SER A 160 13.55 2.83 4.10
C SER A 160 13.33 3.86 3.01
N GLY A 161 13.84 3.64 1.80
CA GLY A 161 13.93 4.68 0.76
C GLY A 161 12.61 5.39 0.46
N GLY A 162 11.52 4.65 0.28
CA GLY A 162 10.20 5.24 0.03
C GLY A 162 9.68 6.09 1.21
N ARG A 163 9.94 5.65 2.45
CA ARG A 163 9.48 6.34 3.67
C ARG A 163 10.29 7.60 3.93
N VAL A 164 11.62 7.53 3.78
CA VAL A 164 12.51 8.68 3.94
C VAL A 164 12.13 9.79 2.96
N VAL A 165 11.92 9.49 1.67
CA VAL A 165 11.46 10.51 0.69
C VAL A 165 10.10 11.09 1.09
N ALA A 166 9.13 10.24 1.43
CA ALA A 166 7.77 10.68 1.72
C ALA A 166 7.71 11.63 2.93
N GLU A 167 8.48 11.35 3.99
CA GLU A 167 8.41 12.10 5.25
C GLU A 167 9.37 13.30 5.31
N THR A 168 10.42 13.32 4.50
CA THR A 168 11.45 14.38 4.55
C THR A 168 11.48 15.26 3.30
N GLY A 169 10.98 14.79 2.17
CA GLY A 169 11.12 15.46 0.87
C GLY A 169 12.55 15.46 0.31
N LEU A 170 13.51 14.82 1.00
CA LEU A 170 14.89 14.73 0.57
C LEU A 170 15.05 13.75 -0.59
N ARG A 171 16.12 13.94 -1.37
CA ARG A 171 16.52 12.98 -2.40
C ARG A 171 17.08 11.74 -1.71
N VAL A 172 16.72 10.57 -2.23
CA VAL A 172 17.33 9.31 -1.83
C VAL A 172 18.05 8.66 -3.00
N PHE A 173 19.09 7.89 -2.70
CA PHE A 173 19.79 7.13 -3.72
C PHE A 173 18.86 6.09 -4.37
N ILE A 174 18.14 5.34 -3.55
CA ILE A 174 17.20 4.29 -3.96
C ILE A 174 15.90 4.39 -3.17
N GLY A 175 14.80 4.67 -3.87
CA GLY A 175 13.45 4.73 -3.32
C GLY A 175 12.59 3.60 -3.89
N HIS A 176 11.30 3.86 -4.10
CA HIS A 176 10.41 2.86 -4.67
C HIS A 176 10.86 2.43 -6.09
N TRP A 177 10.79 1.13 -6.40
CA TRP A 177 11.40 0.55 -7.61
C TRP A 177 10.88 1.13 -8.93
N ILE A 178 9.64 1.61 -8.96
CA ILE A 178 9.02 2.16 -10.18
C ILE A 178 9.34 3.64 -10.39
N GLU A 179 9.84 4.32 -9.35
CA GLU A 179 10.15 5.75 -9.34
C GLU A 179 11.66 6.01 -9.32
N THR A 180 12.46 4.98 -9.04
CA THR A 180 13.93 5.09 -9.07
C THR A 180 14.45 4.76 -10.46
N ALA A 181 15.08 5.73 -11.12
CA ALA A 181 15.79 5.50 -12.38
C ALA A 181 16.93 4.49 -12.18
N HIS A 182 17.08 3.57 -13.15
CA HIS A 182 18.11 2.52 -13.14
C HIS A 182 18.11 1.67 -11.86
N PHE A 183 16.91 1.37 -11.33
CA PHE A 183 16.74 0.69 -10.04
C PHE A 183 17.57 -0.60 -9.90
N ALA A 184 17.63 -1.42 -10.96
CA ALA A 184 18.34 -2.70 -10.93
C ALA A 184 19.86 -2.52 -10.73
N ASP A 185 20.45 -1.47 -11.28
CA ASP A 185 21.89 -1.20 -11.17
C ASP A 185 22.20 -0.54 -9.83
N LYS A 186 21.40 0.45 -9.42
CA LYS A 186 21.49 1.04 -8.07
C LYS A 186 21.34 0.02 -6.95
N MET A 187 20.52 -1.00 -7.14
CA MET A 187 20.40 -2.12 -6.20
C MET A 187 21.72 -2.89 -6.04
N LYS A 188 22.43 -3.13 -7.15
CA LYS A 188 23.73 -3.82 -7.12
C LYS A 188 24.75 -2.97 -6.40
N GLU A 189 24.78 -1.66 -6.68
CA GLU A 189 25.67 -0.71 -6.01
C GLU A 189 25.40 -0.65 -4.51
N ILE A 190 24.14 -0.59 -4.08
CA ILE A 190 23.78 -0.62 -2.65
C ILE A 190 24.17 -1.95 -1.99
N LYS A 191 23.99 -3.08 -2.67
CA LYS A 191 24.47 -4.38 -2.16
C LYS A 191 25.98 -4.40 -2.02
N GLN A 192 26.72 -3.92 -3.03
CA GLN A 192 28.17 -3.81 -2.99
C GLN A 192 28.63 -2.87 -1.87
N PHE A 193 27.94 -1.75 -1.65
CA PHE A 193 28.24 -0.81 -0.58
C PHE A 193 28.19 -1.46 0.81
N TYR A 194 27.23 -2.34 1.08
CA TYR A 194 27.13 -3.04 2.37
C TYR A 194 27.88 -4.39 2.43
N ASP A 195 28.46 -4.86 1.34
CA ASP A 195 29.23 -6.12 1.29
C ASP A 195 30.59 -5.97 2.00
N ALA A 196 30.89 -6.82 2.98
CA ALA A 196 32.13 -6.75 3.75
C ALA A 196 33.41 -6.96 2.94
N SER A 197 33.33 -7.58 1.76
CA SER A 197 34.47 -7.75 0.85
C SER A 197 34.80 -6.50 0.02
N THR A 198 33.88 -5.54 -0.06
CA THR A 198 34.12 -4.27 -0.74
C THR A 198 35.12 -3.43 0.05
N GLY A 199 36.11 -2.84 -0.64
CA GLY A 199 37.10 -1.94 -0.03
C GLY A 199 36.54 -0.53 0.22
N ASP A 200 37.11 0.17 1.20
CA ASP A 200 36.67 1.52 1.56
C ASP A 200 36.95 2.57 0.48
N ASP A 201 37.98 2.38 -0.34
CA ASP A 201 38.25 3.26 -1.49
C ASP A 201 37.04 3.31 -2.42
N TRP A 202 36.46 2.15 -2.74
CA TRP A 202 35.25 2.07 -3.57
C TRP A 202 34.05 2.74 -2.89
N ARG A 203 33.87 2.57 -1.57
CA ARG A 203 32.75 3.21 -0.84
C ARG A 203 32.88 4.73 -0.82
N ARG A 204 34.09 5.26 -0.65
CA ARG A 204 34.36 6.69 -0.70
C ARG A 204 34.06 7.25 -2.09
N ASP A 205 34.49 6.55 -3.14
CA ASP A 205 34.19 6.93 -4.51
C ASP A 205 32.68 6.92 -4.77
N PHE A 206 31.97 5.86 -4.36
CA PHE A 206 30.51 5.79 -4.45
C PHE A 206 29.82 6.96 -3.73
N LEU A 207 30.18 7.25 -2.47
CA LEU A 207 29.58 8.35 -1.71
C LEU A 207 29.85 9.71 -2.37
N LYS A 208 31.04 9.89 -2.93
CA LYS A 208 31.45 11.11 -3.63
C LYS A 208 30.74 11.29 -4.96
N GLU A 209 30.70 10.25 -5.80
CA GLU A 209 30.06 10.27 -7.12
C GLU A 209 28.55 10.46 -7.03
N THR A 210 27.92 9.86 -6.02
CA THR A 210 26.49 10.03 -5.78
C THR A 210 26.13 11.33 -5.07
N HIS A 211 27.13 12.09 -4.61
CA HIS A 211 26.98 13.26 -3.74
C HIS A 211 26.13 12.95 -2.49
N ALA A 212 26.31 11.76 -1.93
CA ALA A 212 25.66 11.34 -0.70
C ALA A 212 26.14 12.22 0.46
N ARG A 213 25.19 12.81 1.18
CA ARG A 213 25.46 13.56 2.41
C ARG A 213 25.19 12.71 3.65
N TYR A 214 24.20 11.84 3.57
CA TYR A 214 23.78 11.00 4.68
C TYR A 214 23.65 9.53 4.26
N VAL A 215 23.85 8.63 5.21
CA VAL A 215 23.54 7.20 5.08
C VAL A 215 22.54 6.84 6.18
N TRP A 216 21.37 6.35 5.76
CA TRP A 216 20.35 5.82 6.66
C TRP A 216 20.60 4.33 6.90
N TYR A 217 20.95 3.98 8.14
CA TYR A 217 21.31 2.62 8.51
C TYR A 217 20.27 2.00 9.45
N ASP A 218 19.42 1.14 8.88
CA ASP A 218 18.33 0.45 9.55
C ASP A 218 18.47 -1.09 9.46
N GLU A 219 17.43 -1.82 9.86
CA GLU A 219 17.40 -3.28 9.75
C GLU A 219 17.57 -3.78 8.30
N SER A 220 16.99 -3.08 7.32
CA SER A 220 17.09 -3.49 5.91
C SER A 220 18.52 -3.35 5.40
N ALA A 221 19.23 -2.29 5.81
CA ALA A 221 20.65 -2.13 5.52
C ALA A 221 21.52 -3.21 6.18
N ARG A 222 21.26 -3.54 7.45
CA ARG A 222 21.97 -4.62 8.18
C ARG A 222 21.80 -6.00 7.54
N GLN A 223 20.71 -6.23 6.82
CA GLN A 223 20.45 -7.49 6.13
C GLN A 223 21.22 -7.62 4.80
N LEU A 224 21.81 -6.54 4.27
CA LEU A 224 22.54 -6.57 3.00
C LEU A 224 23.99 -7.07 3.12
N GLY A 225 24.58 -7.02 4.31
CA GLY A 225 25.93 -7.50 4.55
C GLY A 225 26.40 -7.28 5.98
N THR A 226 27.63 -7.70 6.27
CA THR A 226 28.23 -7.63 7.62
C THR A 226 29.17 -6.45 7.83
N TRP A 227 29.36 -5.59 6.81
CA TRP A 227 30.13 -4.36 6.97
C TRP A 227 29.40 -3.40 7.92
N ASN A 228 30.14 -2.82 8.87
CA ASN A 228 29.60 -1.93 9.87
C ASN A 228 30.04 -0.49 9.58
N PRO A 229 29.10 0.42 9.22
CA PRO A 229 29.43 1.81 8.92
C PRO A 229 30.08 2.58 10.09
N ALA A 230 29.95 2.11 11.33
CA ALA A 230 30.58 2.73 12.49
C ALA A 230 32.11 2.60 12.50
N ASP A 231 32.66 1.64 11.77
CA ASP A 231 34.11 1.40 11.69
C ASP A 231 34.78 2.25 10.58
N ALA A 232 33.99 2.97 9.78
CA ALA A 232 34.47 3.81 8.69
C ALA A 232 34.79 5.23 9.17
N ASP A 233 36.02 5.68 8.95
CA ASP A 233 36.51 7.02 9.31
C ASP A 233 35.94 8.15 8.44
N TYR A 234 35.25 7.82 7.33
CA TYR A 234 34.54 8.77 6.46
C TYR A 234 33.04 8.89 6.77
N LEU A 235 32.55 8.21 7.80
CA LEU A 235 31.16 8.26 8.24
C LEU A 235 31.07 8.63 9.72
N LYS A 236 30.49 9.80 10.00
CA LYS A 236 30.26 10.26 11.36
C LYS A 236 28.82 10.01 11.78
N PRO A 237 28.53 9.26 12.86
CA PRO A 237 27.16 9.14 13.37
C PRO A 237 26.67 10.50 13.88
N VAL A 238 25.51 10.95 13.39
CA VAL A 238 24.89 12.24 13.71
C VAL A 238 23.51 12.11 14.36
N PHE A 239 22.90 10.92 14.25
CA PHE A 239 21.70 10.53 14.98
C PHE A 239 21.77 9.03 15.26
N THR A 240 21.37 8.62 16.47
CA THR A 240 21.32 7.22 16.89
C THR A 240 20.05 6.98 17.69
N SER A 241 19.32 5.93 17.33
CA SER A 241 18.22 5.35 18.09
C SER A 241 18.47 3.85 18.29
N ASN A 242 17.48 3.12 18.84
CA ASN A 242 17.61 1.68 19.05
C ASN A 242 17.75 0.89 17.75
N SER A 243 17.04 1.31 16.70
CA SER A 243 16.96 0.58 15.42
C SER A 243 17.60 1.32 14.25
N ILE A 244 17.93 2.61 14.38
CA ILE A 244 18.36 3.45 13.25
C ILE A 244 19.59 4.27 13.65
N VAL A 245 20.55 4.34 12.73
CA VAL A 245 21.67 5.28 12.82
C VAL A 245 21.71 6.09 11.52
N ILE A 246 21.85 7.41 11.63
CA ILE A 246 22.11 8.27 10.49
C ILE A 246 23.57 8.69 10.55
N TYR A 247 24.31 8.36 9.51
CA TYR A 247 25.69 8.79 9.35
C TYR A 247 25.75 9.98 8.40
N GLN A 248 26.60 10.94 8.71
CA GLN A 248 26.99 12.01 7.81
C GLN A 248 28.31 11.64 7.13
N VAL A 249 28.39 11.86 5.82
CA VAL A 249 29.62 11.72 5.04
C VAL A 249 30.52 12.95 5.30
N ILE A 250 31.79 12.72 5.67
CA ILE A 250 32.79 13.75 6.01
C ILE A 250 33.94 13.84 5.02
#